data_AF-A0AAV4TJT8-F1
#
_entry.id   AF-A0AAV4TJT8-F1
#
_cell.length_a   1.000
_cell.length_b   1.000
_cell.length_c   1.000
_cell.angle_alpha   90.00
_cell.angle_beta   90.00
_cell.angle_gamma   90.00
#
_symmetry.space_group_name_H-M   'P 1'
#
loop_
_entity.id
_entity.type
_entity.pdbx_description
1 polymer ?
#
loop_
_entity_poly.entity_id
_entity_poly.type
_entity_poly.pdbx_seq_one_letter_code
_entity_poly.pdbx_strand_id
1 'polypeptide(L)'
;MATEFSVVKNDRKWCQKDNIWINSKTNGIIVIGRSDNTLKQHGDRFGAEDVYAARFRVRQPAQRRRRLSSGALRQMKDGHSFTQDFRARVASKIEKELWADCVPEVILEIKDIPYNFNNKKVESIVTQIIETNEVPKINNIKNPECLDYYCNIPEILSYEDY
;
A
#
# COMPACT_ATOMS: atom_id res chain seq x y z
N MET A 1 12.12 -6.44 -25.58
CA MET A 1 13.43 -6.30 -24.92
C MET A 1 13.15 -6.22 -23.44
N ALA A 2 13.57 -7.22 -22.67
CA ALA A 2 13.42 -7.22 -21.22
C ALA A 2 14.56 -6.39 -20.62
N THR A 3 14.24 -5.29 -19.96
CA THR A 3 15.21 -4.51 -19.19
C THR A 3 15.36 -5.18 -17.82
N GLU A 4 16.50 -5.81 -17.55
CA GLU A 4 16.82 -6.32 -16.22
C GLU A 4 17.03 -5.16 -15.24
N PHE A 5 16.31 -5.21 -14.12
CA PHE A 5 16.49 -4.28 -13.00
C PHE A 5 17.31 -4.97 -11.91
N SER A 6 18.56 -4.53 -11.71
CA SER A 6 19.37 -4.93 -10.57
C SER A 6 19.34 -3.84 -9.49
N VAL A 7 18.99 -4.22 -8.26
CA VAL A 7 19.07 -3.34 -7.09
C VAL A 7 20.50 -3.42 -6.54
N VAL A 8 21.33 -2.44 -6.89
CA VAL A 8 22.70 -2.37 -6.36
C VAL A 8 22.68 -1.69 -4.98
N LYS A 9 22.90 -2.47 -3.92
CA LYS A 9 23.15 -1.93 -2.58
C LYS A 9 24.60 -1.40 -2.56
N ASN A 10 24.77 -0.07 -2.51
CA ASN A 10 26.09 0.55 -2.56
C ASN A 10 26.28 1.46 -1.34
N ASP A 11 27.05 0.98 -0.35
CA ASP A 11 27.20 1.62 0.97
C ASP A 11 27.95 2.97 0.94
N ARG A 12 28.43 3.43 -0.22
CA ARG A 12 29.16 4.71 -0.38
C ARG A 12 28.38 5.80 -1.10
N LYS A 13 27.08 5.61 -1.37
CA LYS A 13 26.25 6.60 -2.08
C LYS A 13 24.98 6.91 -1.30
N TRP A 14 24.59 8.19 -1.30
CA TRP A 14 23.31 8.61 -0.76
C TRP A 14 22.17 7.99 -1.58
N CYS A 15 21.23 7.34 -0.90
CA CYS A 15 20.03 6.79 -1.51
C CYS A 15 18.80 7.53 -0.97
N GLN A 16 18.14 8.30 -1.84
CA GLN A 16 16.93 9.04 -1.50
C GLN A 16 15.74 8.12 -1.13
N LYS A 17 15.80 6.86 -1.60
CA LYS A 17 14.74 5.84 -1.50
C LYS A 17 13.47 6.18 -2.28
N ASP A 18 13.65 6.79 -3.44
CA ASP A 18 12.59 7.05 -4.40
C ASP A 18 12.90 6.31 -5.72
N ASN A 19 11.87 5.67 -6.30
CA ASN A 19 11.86 5.16 -7.65
C ASN A 19 11.68 6.34 -8.61
N ILE A 20 12.61 6.48 -9.55
CA ILE A 20 12.60 7.56 -10.54
C ILE A 20 12.69 7.01 -11.96
N TRP A 21 12.05 7.71 -12.88
CA TRP A 21 12.29 7.55 -14.30
C TRP A 21 13.02 8.77 -14.84
N ILE A 22 14.10 8.53 -15.59
CA ILE A 22 14.89 9.58 -16.22
C ILE A 22 14.65 9.51 -17.72
N ASN A 23 14.17 10.60 -18.31
CA ASN A 23 13.99 10.71 -19.73
C ASN A 23 15.35 10.78 -20.44
N SER A 24 15.69 9.80 -21.26
CA SER A 24 17.01 9.73 -21.91
C SER A 24 17.28 10.83 -22.95
N LYS A 25 16.24 11.52 -23.43
CA LYS A 25 16.37 12.61 -24.41
C LYS A 25 16.43 13.99 -23.76
N THR A 26 15.64 14.21 -22.72
CA THR A 26 15.52 15.52 -22.07
C THR A 26 16.27 15.61 -20.74
N ASN A 27 16.72 14.47 -20.20
CA ASN A 27 17.26 14.33 -18.84
C ASN A 27 16.30 14.78 -17.73
N GLY A 28 15.01 14.96 -18.05
CA GLY A 28 13.98 15.23 -17.05
C GLY A 28 13.78 14.03 -16.14
N ILE A 29 13.53 14.30 -14.85
CA ILE A 29 13.31 13.28 -13.83
C ILE A 29 11.84 13.29 -13.43
N ILE A 30 11.21 12.11 -13.45
CA ILE A 30 9.88 11.89 -12.88
C ILE A 30 10.06 10.99 -11.67
N VAL A 31 9.62 11.48 -10.51
CA VAL A 31 9.53 10.65 -9.30
C VAL A 31 8.26 9.81 -9.40
N ILE A 32 8.43 8.49 -9.44
CA ILE A 32 7.34 7.52 -9.59
C ILE A 32 6.76 7.16 -8.22
N GLY A 33 7.62 7.06 -7.20
CA GLY A 33 7.18 6.84 -5.82
C GLY A 33 8.29 6.34 -4.90
N ARG A 34 7.93 5.92 -3.70
CA ARG A 34 8.87 5.38 -2.68
C ARG A 34 9.41 3.99 -3.07
N SER A 35 10.73 3.82 -3.10
CA SER A 35 11.35 2.52 -3.44
C SER A 35 11.16 1.47 -2.34
N ASP A 36 11.02 1.90 -1.09
CA ASP A 36 10.77 1.05 0.07
C ASP A 36 9.29 0.64 0.25
N ASN A 37 8.38 1.21 -0.55
CA ASN A 37 6.96 0.82 -0.58
C ASN A 37 6.59 0.10 -1.90
N THR A 38 7.52 -0.73 -2.39
CA THR A 38 7.29 -1.60 -3.56
C THR A 38 6.48 -2.83 -3.12
N LEU A 39 5.36 -3.06 -3.80
CA LEU A 39 4.52 -4.25 -3.62
C LEU A 39 5.02 -5.40 -4.49
N LYS A 40 4.84 -6.63 -4.01
CA LYS A 40 5.17 -7.86 -4.73
C LYS A 40 3.94 -8.77 -4.72
N GLN A 41 3.41 -9.08 -5.89
CA GLN A 41 2.29 -10.01 -6.03
C GLN A 41 2.46 -10.77 -7.36
N HIS A 42 2.27 -12.10 -7.35
CA HIS A 42 2.43 -12.97 -8.52
C HIS A 42 3.76 -12.79 -9.29
N GLY A 43 4.84 -12.41 -8.61
CA GLY A 43 6.16 -12.14 -9.22
C GLY A 43 6.34 -10.73 -9.80
N ASP A 44 5.26 -9.93 -9.87
CA ASP A 44 5.31 -8.53 -10.29
C ASP A 44 5.80 -7.61 -9.18
N ARG A 45 6.33 -6.44 -9.58
CA ARG A 45 6.72 -5.35 -8.69
C ARG A 45 6.06 -4.05 -9.12
N PHE A 46 5.27 -3.45 -8.24
CA PHE A 46 4.58 -2.18 -8.53
C PHE A 46 4.57 -1.28 -7.31
N GLY A 47 4.46 0.03 -7.53
CA GLY A 47 4.41 1.00 -6.44
C GLY A 47 3.04 0.99 -5.76
N ALA A 48 3.01 1.14 -4.43
CA ALA A 48 1.74 1.37 -3.73
C ALA A 48 1.00 2.62 -4.25
N GLU A 49 1.74 3.58 -4.78
CA GLU A 49 1.25 4.84 -5.34
C GLU A 49 0.44 4.67 -6.63
N ASP A 50 0.82 3.75 -7.52
CA ASP A 50 0.08 3.44 -8.75
C ASP A 50 -1.35 2.98 -8.42
N VAL A 51 -1.47 2.16 -7.37
CA VAL A 51 -2.76 1.64 -6.91
C VAL A 51 -3.57 2.69 -6.14
N TYR A 52 -2.91 3.64 -5.47
CA TYR A 52 -3.59 4.82 -4.92
C TYR A 52 -4.12 5.73 -6.03
N ALA A 53 -3.36 5.90 -7.12
CA ALA A 53 -3.74 6.71 -8.28
C ALA A 53 -4.96 6.13 -9.01
N ALA A 54 -4.99 4.81 -9.22
CA ALA A 54 -6.07 4.07 -9.87
C ALA A 54 -7.48 4.24 -9.22
N ARG A 55 -7.53 4.82 -8.02
CA ARG A 55 -8.76 5.09 -7.28
C ARG A 55 -9.42 6.41 -7.62
N PHE A 56 -8.68 7.44 -8.06
CA PHE A 56 -9.17 8.84 -8.05
C PHE A 56 -10.48 9.06 -8.81
N ARG A 57 -10.94 8.09 -9.61
CA ARG A 57 -12.15 8.15 -10.42
C ARG A 57 -13.33 7.29 -9.93
N VAL A 58 -13.24 6.58 -8.80
CA VAL A 58 -14.41 5.90 -8.19
C VAL A 58 -15.19 6.90 -7.35
N ARG A 59 -16.34 7.35 -7.88
CA ARG A 59 -17.25 8.36 -7.29
C ARG A 59 -18.02 7.82 -6.06
N GLN A 60 -17.33 7.27 -5.07
CA GLN A 60 -17.89 6.95 -3.75
C GLN A 60 -16.90 7.34 -2.64
N PRO A 61 -17.36 8.06 -1.60
CA PRO A 61 -16.46 8.80 -0.77
C PRO A 61 -15.92 7.88 0.32
N ALA A 62 -14.63 7.56 0.26
CA ALA A 62 -13.93 6.87 1.33
C ALA A 62 -12.76 7.72 1.79
N GLN A 63 -12.60 7.81 3.11
CA GLN A 63 -11.82 8.88 3.74
C GLN A 63 -10.32 8.63 3.59
N ARG A 64 -9.84 7.40 3.86
CA ARG A 64 -8.41 7.08 3.97
C ARG A 64 -8.13 5.60 3.57
N ARG A 65 -6.92 5.27 3.12
CA ARG A 65 -6.51 3.90 2.68
C ARG A 65 -5.08 3.51 3.08
N ARG A 66 -4.84 2.20 3.16
CA ARG A 66 -3.52 1.56 3.33
C ARG A 66 -3.41 0.23 2.55
N ARG A 67 -2.22 -0.15 2.07
CA ARG A 67 -1.95 -1.49 1.50
C ARG A 67 -0.79 -2.21 2.19
N LEU A 68 -0.84 -3.54 2.11
CA LEU A 68 0.12 -4.52 2.58
C LEU A 68 0.62 -5.33 1.38
N SER A 69 1.69 -6.10 1.56
CA SER A 69 2.28 -6.96 0.53
C SER A 69 1.24 -7.76 -0.28
N SER A 70 0.20 -8.29 0.37
CA SER A 70 -0.87 -9.09 -0.25
C SER A 70 -2.31 -8.54 -0.05
N GLY A 71 -2.46 -7.34 0.54
CA GLY A 71 -3.77 -6.87 1.00
C GLY A 71 -4.03 -5.37 0.87
N ALA A 72 -5.30 -4.97 0.87
CA ALA A 72 -5.75 -3.58 0.85
C ALA A 72 -6.77 -3.29 1.95
N LEU A 73 -6.41 -2.36 2.83
CA LEU A 73 -7.22 -1.91 3.95
C LEU A 73 -7.85 -0.55 3.65
N ARG A 74 -9.15 -0.42 3.91
CA ARG A 74 -9.92 0.78 3.57
C ARG A 74 -10.78 1.27 4.73
N GLN A 75 -10.64 2.55 5.06
CA GLN A 75 -11.55 3.25 5.98
C GLN A 75 -12.73 3.83 5.19
N MET A 76 -13.94 3.51 5.61
CA MET A 76 -15.18 4.07 5.06
C MET A 76 -15.45 5.47 5.63
N LYS A 77 -16.21 6.29 4.90
CA LYS A 77 -16.76 7.52 5.47
C LYS A 77 -18.05 7.20 6.20
N ASP A 78 -18.40 8.02 7.19
CA ASP A 78 -19.67 7.93 7.90
C ASP A 78 -20.86 7.85 6.93
N GLY A 79 -21.77 6.91 7.21
CA GLY A 79 -22.95 6.65 6.39
C GLY A 79 -22.73 5.75 5.17
N HIS A 80 -21.52 5.19 4.96
CA HIS A 80 -21.26 4.23 3.90
C HIS A 80 -20.81 2.87 4.45
N SER A 81 -21.51 1.81 4.03
CA SER A 81 -21.17 0.44 4.43
C SER A 81 -20.19 -0.23 3.47
N PHE A 82 -19.25 -1.00 4.00
CA PHE A 82 -18.38 -1.85 3.21
C PHE A 82 -19.16 -3.10 2.75
N THR A 83 -19.57 -3.11 1.48
CA THR A 83 -20.36 -4.22 0.89
C THR A 83 -19.53 -5.06 -0.08
N GLN A 84 -20.01 -6.26 -0.39
CA GLN A 84 -19.39 -7.11 -1.41
C GLN A 84 -19.40 -6.46 -2.80
N ASP A 85 -20.49 -5.76 -3.17
CA ASP A 85 -20.56 -4.95 -4.40
C ASP A 85 -19.44 -3.90 -4.45
N PHE A 86 -19.22 -3.22 -3.32
CA PHE A 86 -18.17 -2.23 -3.23
C PHE A 86 -16.77 -2.82 -3.36
N ARG A 87 -16.52 -3.98 -2.74
CA ARG A 87 -15.27 -4.74 -2.92
C ARG A 87 -15.05 -5.09 -4.38
N ALA A 88 -16.05 -5.66 -5.06
CA ALA A 88 -15.99 -6.04 -6.47
C ALA A 88 -15.71 -4.83 -7.38
N ARG A 89 -16.37 -3.70 -7.13
CA ARG A 89 -16.15 -2.46 -7.90
C ARG A 89 -14.75 -1.88 -7.70
N VAL A 90 -14.18 -2.01 -6.51
CA VAL A 90 -12.79 -1.61 -6.26
C VAL A 90 -11.83 -2.48 -7.04
N ALA A 91 -11.98 -3.81 -6.96
CA ALA A 91 -11.16 -4.77 -7.68
C ALA A 91 -11.22 -4.52 -9.20
N SER A 92 -12.43 -4.47 -9.77
CA SER A 92 -12.63 -4.21 -11.20
C SER A 92 -12.06 -2.87 -11.66
N LYS A 93 -12.03 -1.84 -10.81
CA LYS A 93 -11.42 -0.56 -11.17
C LYS A 93 -9.91 -0.65 -11.24
N ILE A 94 -9.29 -1.31 -10.25
CA ILE A 94 -7.84 -1.48 -10.19
C ILE A 94 -7.37 -2.26 -11.41
N GLU A 95 -8.04 -3.36 -11.72
CA GLU A 95 -7.77 -4.18 -12.90
C GLU A 95 -7.85 -3.36 -14.21
N LYS A 96 -8.86 -2.49 -14.33
CA LYS A 96 -9.07 -1.65 -15.53
C LYS A 96 -8.07 -0.52 -15.69
N GLU A 97 -7.59 0.09 -14.60
CA GLU A 97 -6.67 1.22 -14.67
C GLU A 97 -5.20 0.81 -14.60
N LEU A 98 -4.93 -0.38 -14.05
CA LEU A 98 -3.61 -1.00 -14.00
C LEU A 98 -3.65 -2.32 -14.77
N TRP A 99 -3.54 -3.45 -14.07
CA TRP A 99 -3.69 -4.80 -14.61
C TRP A 99 -4.14 -5.76 -13.50
N ALA A 100 -4.42 -7.02 -13.86
CA ALA A 100 -5.00 -8.01 -12.95
C ALA A 100 -4.16 -8.24 -11.67
N ASP A 101 -2.84 -8.34 -11.79
CA ASP A 101 -1.96 -8.64 -10.65
C ASP A 101 -1.81 -7.46 -9.66
N CYS A 102 -2.29 -6.26 -10.02
CA CYS A 102 -2.40 -5.14 -9.08
C CYS A 102 -3.63 -5.26 -8.14
N VAL A 103 -4.57 -6.15 -8.47
CA VAL A 103 -5.76 -6.38 -7.66
C VAL A 103 -5.33 -7.12 -6.39
N PRO A 104 -5.53 -6.53 -5.21
CA PRO A 104 -5.16 -7.17 -3.95
C PRO A 104 -6.08 -8.36 -3.72
N GLU A 105 -5.50 -9.44 -3.21
CA GLU A 105 -6.25 -10.66 -2.91
C GLU A 105 -7.24 -10.42 -1.77
N VAL A 106 -6.79 -9.67 -0.76
CA VAL A 106 -7.58 -9.33 0.41
C VAL A 106 -7.95 -7.85 0.39
N ILE A 107 -9.25 -7.53 0.45
CA ILE A 107 -9.75 -6.14 0.64
C ILE A 107 -10.63 -6.12 1.87
N LEU A 108 -10.23 -5.36 2.88
CA LEU A 108 -10.96 -5.29 4.16
C LEU A 108 -11.30 -3.84 4.53
N GLU A 109 -12.37 -3.72 5.31
CA GLU A 109 -12.70 -2.50 6.02
C GLU A 109 -11.81 -2.36 7.27
N ILE A 110 -11.39 -1.14 7.56
CA ILE A 110 -10.71 -0.79 8.81
C ILE A 110 -11.35 0.43 9.45
N LYS A 111 -11.30 0.45 10.78
CA LYS A 111 -11.87 1.55 11.57
C LYS A 111 -11.05 2.81 11.47
N ASP A 112 -9.71 2.71 11.48
CA ASP A 112 -8.84 3.88 11.40
C ASP A 112 -7.43 3.56 10.86
N ILE A 113 -6.74 4.58 10.36
CA ILE A 113 -5.40 4.49 9.77
C ILE A 113 -4.40 5.21 10.65
N PRO A 114 -3.27 4.58 11.03
CA PRO A 114 -2.29 5.23 11.90
C PRO A 114 -1.51 6.29 11.14
N TYR A 115 -1.28 7.41 11.81
CA TYR A 115 -0.51 8.56 11.34
C TYR A 115 0.54 8.95 12.35
N ASN A 116 1.69 9.44 11.89
CA ASN A 116 2.60 10.16 12.76
C ASN A 116 2.11 11.60 13.04
N PHE A 117 2.79 12.33 13.93
CA PHE A 117 2.43 13.71 14.25
C PHE A 117 2.48 14.67 13.04
N ASN A 118 3.24 14.32 11.99
CA ASN A 118 3.32 15.07 10.74
C ASN A 118 2.21 14.69 9.73
N ASN A 119 1.17 13.97 10.17
CA ASN A 119 0.08 13.45 9.33
C ASN A 119 0.53 12.57 8.15
N LYS A 120 1.72 11.96 8.23
CA LYS A 120 2.14 10.92 7.27
C LYS A 120 1.62 9.57 7.73
N LYS A 121 1.12 8.77 6.79
CA LYS A 121 0.76 7.37 7.03
C LYS A 121 2.01 6.59 7.40
N VAL A 122 1.93 5.74 8.41
CA VAL A 122 3.09 4.96 8.89
C VAL A 122 3.03 3.53 8.38
N GLU A 123 3.14 3.34 7.05
CA GLU A 123 2.93 2.07 6.32
C GLU A 123 3.79 0.89 6.82
N SER A 124 5.02 1.15 7.26
CA SER A 124 5.89 0.12 7.81
C SER A 124 5.38 -0.54 9.10
N ILE A 125 4.70 0.23 9.97
CA ILE A 125 4.32 -0.24 11.31
C ILE A 125 3.23 -1.29 11.26
N VAL A 126 2.21 -1.15 10.40
CA VAL A 126 1.19 -2.19 10.24
C VAL A 126 1.71 -3.35 9.45
N THR A 127 2.60 -3.16 8.47
CA THR A 127 3.26 -4.30 7.83
C THR A 127 3.94 -5.15 8.90
N GLN A 128 4.70 -4.52 9.80
CA GLN A 128 5.29 -5.19 10.97
C GLN A 128 4.23 -5.84 11.86
N ILE A 129 3.14 -5.15 12.22
CA ILE A 129 2.06 -5.72 13.05
C ILE A 129 1.46 -6.95 12.39
N ILE A 130 1.31 -6.95 11.06
CA ILE A 130 0.66 -8.04 10.35
C ILE A 130 1.59 -9.24 10.20
N GLU A 131 2.88 -9.01 9.97
CA GLU A 131 3.90 -10.06 9.93
C GLU A 131 4.13 -10.70 11.31
N THR A 132 4.14 -9.89 12.37
CA THR A 132 4.45 -10.36 13.73
C THR A 132 3.22 -10.68 14.57
N ASN A 133 2.05 -10.23 14.14
CA ASN A 133 0.80 -10.22 14.90
C ASN A 133 0.91 -9.53 16.28
N GLU A 134 1.86 -8.60 16.44
CA GLU A 134 2.14 -7.91 17.70
C GLU A 134 2.22 -6.40 17.50
N VAL A 135 1.65 -5.63 18.44
CA VAL A 135 1.77 -4.17 18.42
C VAL A 135 3.14 -3.74 18.97
N PRO A 136 3.99 -3.12 18.16
CA PRO A 136 5.28 -2.62 18.63
C PRO A 136 5.10 -1.47 19.62
N LYS A 137 6.02 -1.38 20.60
CA LYS A 137 6.06 -0.23 21.53
C LYS A 137 6.61 1.00 20.81
N ILE A 138 5.73 1.92 20.41
CA ILE A 138 6.10 3.12 19.64
C ILE A 138 5.40 4.35 20.21
N ASN A 139 6.16 5.43 20.44
CA ASN A 139 5.65 6.66 21.07
C ASN A 139 5.40 7.79 20.05
N ASN A 140 5.71 7.58 18.76
CA ASN A 140 5.67 8.61 17.71
C ASN A 140 4.49 8.45 16.75
N ILE A 141 3.32 8.09 17.28
CA ILE A 141 2.08 7.92 16.52
C ILE A 141 1.01 8.81 17.15
N LYS A 142 0.25 9.49 16.29
CA LYS A 142 -0.81 10.42 16.67
C LYS A 142 -2.03 9.71 17.25
N ASN A 143 -2.37 8.55 16.69
CA ASN A 143 -3.50 7.69 17.05
C ASN A 143 -3.02 6.24 17.29
N PRO A 144 -2.24 5.99 18.36
CA PRO A 144 -1.66 4.67 18.63
C PRO A 144 -2.72 3.59 18.86
N GLU A 145 -3.89 3.94 19.36
CA GLU A 145 -5.01 3.03 19.63
C GLU A 145 -5.52 2.30 18.38
N CYS A 146 -5.33 2.87 17.19
CA CYS A 146 -5.77 2.21 15.97
C CYS A 146 -4.86 1.06 15.53
N LEU A 147 -3.66 0.91 16.13
CA LEU A 147 -2.74 -0.18 15.81
C LEU A 147 -3.34 -1.55 16.17
N ASP A 148 -4.13 -1.62 17.24
CA ASP A 148 -4.78 -2.87 17.68
C ASP A 148 -5.75 -3.42 16.63
N TYR A 149 -6.30 -2.56 15.76
CA TYR A 149 -7.20 -2.98 14.67
C TYR A 149 -6.52 -3.82 13.59
N TYR A 150 -5.19 -3.90 13.62
CA TYR A 150 -4.40 -4.63 12.65
C TYR A 150 -3.88 -5.98 13.17
N CYS A 151 -4.15 -6.30 14.44
CA CYS A 151 -3.83 -7.60 15.02
C CYS A 151 -4.97 -8.59 14.79
N ASN A 152 -4.62 -9.88 14.74
CA ASN A 152 -5.55 -11.01 14.70
C ASN A 152 -6.56 -10.94 13.54
N ILE A 153 -6.14 -10.47 12.36
CA ILE A 153 -6.98 -10.44 11.16
C ILE A 153 -6.89 -11.81 10.47
N PRO A 154 -7.91 -12.68 10.58
CA PRO A 154 -7.82 -14.05 10.08
C PRO A 154 -7.58 -14.13 8.57
N GLU A 155 -8.20 -13.22 7.80
CA GLU A 155 -8.09 -13.17 6.34
C GLU A 155 -6.67 -12.83 5.86
N ILE A 156 -5.84 -12.27 6.74
CA ILE A 156 -4.45 -11.93 6.43
C ILE A 156 -3.50 -12.97 7.04
N LEU A 157 -3.81 -13.47 8.24
CA LEU A 157 -2.98 -14.50 8.90
C LEU A 157 -3.03 -15.85 8.19
N SER A 158 -4.11 -16.16 7.46
CA SER A 158 -4.21 -17.37 6.64
C SER A 158 -3.41 -17.29 5.34
N TYR A 159 -2.72 -16.18 5.09
CA TYR A 159 -2.02 -15.91 3.85
C TYR A 159 -0.53 -16.25 4.02
N GLU A 160 -0.13 -17.44 3.59
CA GLU A 160 1.28 -17.81 3.47
C GLU A 160 1.82 -17.32 2.12
N ASP A 161 2.86 -16.49 2.14
CA ASP A 161 3.60 -16.09 0.94
C ASP A 161 4.19 -17.36 0.29
N TYR A 162 3.65 -17.78 -0.85
CA TYR A 162 4.25 -18.79 -1.74
C TYR A 162 5.34 -18.16 -2.62
#